data_AF-A0A080NJW4-F1
#
_entry.id   AF-A0A080NJW4-F1
#
_cell.length_a   1.000
_cell.length_b   1.000
_cell.length_c   1.000
_cell.angle_alpha   90.00
_cell.angle_beta   90.00
_cell.angle_gamma   90.00
#
_symmetry.space_group_name_H-M   'P 1'
#
loop_
_entity.id
_entity.type
_entity.pdbx_description
1 polymer ?
#
loop_
_entity_poly.entity_id
_entity_poly.type
_entity_poly.pdbx_seq_one_letter_code
_entity_poly.pdbx_strand_id
1 'polypeptide(L)' 'MNTDQIKGTLKDAAGKVQQKAGELIDSPEQQAKGIAKQVEGTAQKKLGDVKEVLKDAKK' A
#
# COMPACT_ATOMS: atom_id res chain seq x y z
N MET A 1 0.03 -32.84 23.20
CA MET A 1 0.64 -31.71 22.47
C MET A 1 0.96 -30.64 23.48
N ASN A 2 2.22 -30.21 23.57
CA ASN A 2 2.62 -29.19 24.55
C ASN A 2 2.33 -27.79 24.00
N THR A 3 2.08 -26.82 24.87
CA THR A 3 1.70 -25.43 24.52
C THR A 3 2.68 -24.78 23.54
N ASP A 4 3.96 -25.12 23.63
CA ASP A 4 5.01 -24.64 22.72
C ASP A 4 4.84 -25.11 21.27
N GLN A 5 4.29 -26.30 21.05
CA GLN A 5 4.02 -26.80 19.69
C GLN A 5 2.89 -25.99 19.04
N ILE A 6 1.84 -25.66 19.79
CA ILE A 6 0.71 -24.86 19.29
C ILE A 6 1.18 -23.43 18.96
N LYS A 7 2.00 -22.81 19.83
CA LYS A 7 2.63 -21.52 19.54
C LYS A 7 3.54 -21.56 18.32
N GLY A 8 4.30 -22.64 18.16
CA GLY A 8 5.14 -22.90 16.99
C GLY A 8 4.32 -22.92 15.71
N THR A 9 3.27 -23.73 15.66
CA THR A 9 2.37 -23.82 14.49
C THR A 9 1.71 -22.49 14.15
N LEU A 10 1.29 -21.72 15.16
CA LEU A 10 0.68 -20.41 14.94
C LEU A 10 1.66 -19.40 14.35
N LYS A 11 2.90 -19.36 14.87
CA LYS A 11 3.98 -18.53 14.30
C LYS A 11 4.35 -18.96 12.89
N ASP A 12 4.39 -20.26 12.62
CA ASP A 12 4.71 -20.81 11.30
C ASP A 12 3.64 -20.43 10.26
N ALA A 13 2.37 -20.49 10.65
CA ALA A 13 1.25 -20.07 9.81
C ALA A 13 1.29 -18.56 9.53
N ALA A 14 1.50 -17.74 10.56
CA ALA A 14 1.64 -16.29 10.40
C ALA A 14 2.85 -15.93 9.53
N GLY A 15 3.98 -16.62 9.72
CA GLY A 15 5.19 -16.47 8.92
C GLY A 15 4.98 -16.82 7.46
N LYS A 16 4.29 -17.92 7.15
CA LYS A 16 3.93 -18.31 5.78
C LYS A 16 3.01 -17.31 5.10
N VAL A 17 2.03 -16.76 5.83
CA VAL A 17 1.15 -15.71 5.29
C VAL A 17 1.97 -14.44 5.00
N GLN A 18 2.85 -14.04 5.91
CA GLN A 18 3.70 -12.88 5.72
C GLN A 18 4.73 -13.07 4.60
N GLN A 19 5.30 -14.28 4.45
CA GLN A 19 6.17 -14.62 3.32
C GLN A 19 5.43 -14.56 1.99
N LYS A 20 4.24 -15.17 1.89
CA LYS A 20 3.46 -15.12 0.64
C LYS A 20 3.00 -13.70 0.30
N ALA A 21 2.60 -12.92 1.31
CA ALA A 21 2.29 -11.51 1.11
C ALA A 21 3.54 -10.72 0.69
N GLY A 22 4.69 -11.04 1.30
CA GLY A 22 6.01 -10.56 0.92
C GLY A 22 6.30 -10.86 -0.53
N GLU A 23 6.37 -12.12 -0.96
CA GLU A 23 6.63 -12.54 -2.34
C GLU A 23 5.64 -11.97 -3.37
N LEU A 24 4.36 -11.78 -3.00
CA LEU A 24 3.40 -11.07 -3.86
C LEU A 24 3.71 -9.58 -4.01
N ILE A 25 4.30 -8.97 -2.98
CA ILE A 25 4.65 -7.54 -2.91
C ILE A 25 6.12 -7.29 -3.31
N ASP A 26 6.99 -8.32 -3.31
CA ASP A 26 8.46 -8.27 -3.40
C ASP A 26 9.00 -7.91 -4.78
N SER A 27 8.40 -6.91 -5.40
CA SER A 27 9.09 -6.07 -6.36
C SER A 27 9.26 -4.68 -5.73
N PRO A 28 10.41 -4.41 -5.10
CA PRO A 28 10.79 -3.07 -4.64
C PRO A 28 10.59 -2.01 -5.73
N GLU A 29 10.83 -2.37 -6.99
CA GLU A 29 10.56 -1.52 -8.16
C GLU A 29 9.07 -1.24 -8.38
N GLN A 30 8.19 -2.22 -8.16
CA GLN A 30 6.74 -2.02 -8.26
C GLN A 30 6.19 -1.21 -7.09
N GLN A 31 6.70 -1.41 -5.87
CA GLN A 31 6.38 -0.54 -4.73
C GLN A 31 6.83 0.90 -4.99
N ALA A 32 8.06 1.11 -5.46
CA ALA A 32 8.57 2.44 -5.80
C ALA A 32 7.73 3.11 -6.90
N LYS A 33 7.38 2.37 -7.96
CA LYS A 33 6.47 2.85 -9.02
C LYS A 33 5.07 3.16 -8.49
N GLY A 34 4.53 2.34 -7.59
CA GLY A 34 3.23 2.54 -6.96
C GLY A 34 3.19 3.81 -6.11
N ILE A 35 4.21 4.02 -5.27
CA ILE A 35 4.36 5.22 -4.46
C ILE A 35 4.50 6.46 -5.35
N ALA A 36 5.35 6.41 -6.37
CA ALA A 36 5.50 7.51 -7.33
C ALA A 36 4.16 7.88 -7.99
N LYS A 37 3.39 6.86 -8.41
CA LYS A 37 2.08 7.04 -9.05
C LYS A 37 1.02 7.58 -8.09
N GLN A 38 1.04 7.19 -6.81
CA GLN A 38 0.18 7.78 -5.78
C GLN A 38 0.50 9.25 -5.53
N VAL A 39 1.79 9.60 -5.46
CA VAL A 39 2.22 10.99 -5.29
C VAL A 39 1.80 11.84 -6.48
N GLU A 40 2.03 11.34 -7.70
CA GLU A 40 1.63 12.02 -8.94
C GLU A 40 0.12 12.22 -9.01
N GLY A 41 -0.67 11.19 -8.72
CA GLY A 41 -2.14 11.27 -8.70
C GLY A 41 -2.66 12.24 -7.64
N THR A 42 -2.03 12.28 -6.46
CA THR A 42 -2.41 13.21 -5.39
C THR A 42 -2.10 14.66 -5.80
N ALA A 43 -0.95 14.90 -6.42
CA ALA A 43 -0.56 16.22 -6.91
C ALA A 43 -1.51 16.71 -8.02
N GLN A 44 -1.82 15.83 -8.99
CA GLN A 44 -2.79 16.13 -10.05
C GLN A 44 -4.17 16.44 -9.49
N LYS A 45 -4.66 15.66 -8.52
CA LYS A 45 -5.97 15.88 -7.89
C LYS A 45 -6.03 17.24 -7.21
N LYS A 46 -5.03 17.59 -6.39
CA LYS A 46 -4.98 18.91 -5.73
C LYS A 46 -4.95 20.06 -6.73
N LEU A 47 -4.19 19.94 -7.82
CA LEU A 47 -4.16 20.94 -8.88
C LEU A 47 -5.51 21.06 -9.60
N GLY A 48 -6.21 19.93 -9.80
CA GLY A 48 -7.56 19.90 -10.33
C GLY A 48 -8.55 20.62 -9.42
N ASP A 49 -8.55 20.29 -8.12
CA ASP A 49 -9.41 20.90 -7.10
C ASP A 49 -9.21 22.42 -7.04
N VAL A 50 -7.95 22.90 -7.08
CA VAL A 50 -7.64 24.35 -7.11
C VAL A 50 -8.17 25.01 -8.38
N LYS A 51 -8.02 24.36 -9.54
CA LYS A 51 -8.56 24.88 -10.81
C LYS A 51 -10.08 24.95 -10.81
N GLU A 52 -10.76 23.94 -10.26
CA GLU A 52 -12.22 23.92 -10.09
C GLU A 52 -12.67 25.10 -9.23
N VAL A 53 -12.09 25.26 -8.04
CA VAL A 53 -12.41 26.38 -7.13
C VAL A 53 -12.20 27.74 -7.79
N LEU A 54 -11.11 27.92 -8.53
CA LEU A 54 -10.85 29.16 -9.26
C LEU A 54 -11.84 29.40 -10.40
N LYS A 55 -12.34 28.34 -11.04
CA LYS A 55 -13.36 28.43 -12.09
C LYS A 55 -14.72 28.81 -11.51
N ASP A 56 -15.10 28.19 -10.41
CA ASP A 56 -16.34 28.48 -9.70
C ASP A 56 -16.34 29.89 -9.12
N ALA A 57 -15.21 30.37 -8.59
CA ALA A 57 -15.08 31.75 -8.09
C ALA A 57 -15.11 32.82 -9.20
N LYS A 58 -14.91 32.43 -10.47
CA LYS A 58 -14.92 33.33 -11.63
C LYS A 58 -16.29 33.37 -12.35
N LYS A 59 -17.20 32.47 -12.00
CA LYS A 59 -18.54 32.36 -12.56
C LYS A 59 -19.55 33.11 -11.69
#